data_AF-A0A7C6P5G1-F1
#
_entry.id   AF-A0A7C6P5G1-F1
#
_cell.length_a   1.000
_cell.length_b   1.000
_cell.length_c   1.000
_cell.angle_alpha   90.00
_cell.angle_beta   90.00
_cell.angle_gamma   90.00
#
_symmetry.space_group_name_H-M   'P 1'
#
loop_
_entity.id
_entity.type
_entity.pdbx_description
1 polymer ?
#
loop_
_entity_poly.entity_id
_entity_poly.type
_entity_poly.pdbx_seq_one_letter_code
_entity_poly.pdbx_strand_id
1 'polypeptide(L)' 'MENCIQDELKVLCIETIKLLDFLKEEGKITNKEYLEHLKEKKEYLEKLEKDEKGVESLLL' A
#
# COMPACT_ATOMS: atom_id res chain seq x y z
N MET A 1 14.84 -4.07 -13.05
CA MET A 1 14.67 -2.63 -12.74
C MET A 1 13.24 -2.37 -12.30
N GLU A 2 12.23 -2.94 -12.99
CA GLU A 2 10.82 -2.90 -12.55
C GLU A 2 10.57 -3.43 -11.12
N ASN A 3 11.15 -4.57 -10.74
CA ASN A 3 10.96 -5.12 -9.38
C ASN A 3 11.47 -4.17 -8.27
N CYS A 4 12.56 -3.44 -8.51
CA CYS A 4 13.11 -2.49 -7.54
C CYS A 4 12.17 -1.30 -7.30
N ILE A 5 11.50 -0.83 -8.36
CA ILE A 5 10.51 0.26 -8.27
C ILE A 5 9.24 -0.25 -7.57
N GLN A 6 8.79 -1.47 -7.87
CA GLN A 6 7.65 -2.07 -7.18
C GLN A 6 7.91 -2.24 -5.68
N ASP A 7 9.12 -2.68 -5.30
CA ASP A 7 9.50 -2.83 -3.89
C ASP A 7 9.56 -1.47 -3.16
N GLU A 8 10.13 -0.44 -3.79
CA GLU A 8 10.13 0.92 -3.23
C GLU A 8 8.69 1.46 -3.04
N LEU A 9 7.80 1.19 -3.99
CA LEU A 9 6.39 1.59 -3.91
C LEU A 9 5.63 0.83 -2.80
N LYS A 10 5.92 -0.47 -2.60
CA LYS A 10 5.38 -1.24 -1.47
C LYS A 10 5.82 -0.63 -0.15
N VAL A 11 7.11 -0.34 0.01
CA VAL A 11 7.66 0.29 1.22
C VAL A 11 6.99 1.64 1.48
N LEU A 12 6.91 2.51 0.47
CA LEU A 12 6.24 3.81 0.61
C LEU A 12 4.76 3.68 1.01
N CYS A 13 4.05 2.70 0.44
CA CYS A 13 2.65 2.46 0.78
C CYS A 13 2.49 2.02 2.25
N ILE A 14 3.36 1.13 2.74
CA ILE A 14 3.39 0.70 4.14
C ILE A 14 3.67 1.87 5.08
N GLU A 15 4.67 2.70 4.76
CA GLU A 15 4.99 3.90 5.56
C GLU A 15 3.83 4.90 5.59
N THR A 16 3.09 5.02 4.47
CA THR A 16 1.88 5.87 4.44
C THR A 16 0.78 5.32 5.35
N ILE A 17 0.61 4.00 5.43
CA ILE A 17 -0.36 3.38 6.36
C ILE A 17 0.02 3.66 7.81
N LYS A 18 1.31 3.55 8.17
CA LYS A 18 1.79 3.89 9.52
C LYS A 18 1.52 5.36 9.86
N LEU A 19 1.69 6.27 8.91
CA LEU A 19 1.36 7.68 9.10
C LEU A 19 -0.15 7.89 9.31
N LEU A 20 -1.01 7.16 8.58
CA LEU A 20 -2.46 7.20 8.79
C LEU A 20 -2.85 6.69 10.18
N ASP A 21 -2.22 5.63 10.66
CA ASP A 21 -2.42 5.11 12.02
C ASP A 21 -2.06 6.17 13.07
N PHE A 22 -0.88 6.80 12.94
CA PHE A 22 -0.45 7.89 13.81
C PHE A 22 -1.43 9.07 13.80
N LEU A 23 -1.86 9.53 12.61
CA LEU A 23 -2.81 10.65 12.50
C LEU A 23 -4.18 10.34 13.12
N LYS A 24 -4.61 9.07 13.05
CA LYS A 24 -5.84 8.61 13.71
C LYS A 24 -5.69 8.61 15.22
N GLU A 25 -4.58 8.10 15.74
CA GLU A 25 -4.29 8.08 17.19
C GLU A 25 -4.23 9.49 17.77
N GLU A 26 -3.63 10.44 17.04
CA GLU A 26 -3.59 11.86 17.40
C GLU A 26 -4.93 12.60 17.20
N GLY A 27 -5.97 11.91 16.72
CA GLY A 27 -7.28 12.49 16.44
C GLY A 27 -7.28 13.59 15.37
N LYS A 28 -6.27 13.60 14.48
CA LYS A 28 -6.13 14.59 13.40
C LYS A 28 -7.04 14.31 12.21
N ILE A 29 -7.47 13.07 12.07
CA ILE A 29 -8.42 12.62 11.05
C ILE A 29 -9.57 11.86 11.70
N THR A 30 -10.73 11.91 11.07
CA THR A 30 -11.88 11.13 11.50
C THR A 30 -11.67 9.64 11.19
N ASN A 31 -12.40 8.78 11.90
CA ASN A 31 -12.38 7.35 11.58
C ASN A 31 -12.88 7.06 10.16
N LYS A 32 -13.74 7.91 9.59
CA LYS A 32 -14.20 7.77 8.21
C LYS A 32 -13.07 8.02 7.22
N GLU A 33 -12.37 9.14 7.33
CA GLU A 33 -11.23 9.50 6.47
C GLU A 33 -10.12 8.46 6.57
N TYR A 34 -9.82 7.99 7.79
CA TYR A 34 -8.86 6.91 8.01
C TYR A 34 -9.23 5.64 7.24
N LEU A 35 -10.48 5.19 7.32
CA LEU A 35 -10.94 3.96 6.65
C LEU A 35 -10.94 4.10 5.12
N GLU A 36 -11.33 5.27 4.59
CA GLU A 36 -11.29 5.55 3.15
C GLU A 36 -9.86 5.47 2.62
N HIS A 37 -8.90 6.16 3.27
CA HIS A 37 -7.50 6.11 2.86
C HIS A 37 -6.86 4.73 3.07
N LEU A 38 -7.16 4.05 4.17
CA LEU A 38 -6.63 2.71 4.44
C LEU A 38 -7.08 1.73 3.35
N LYS A 39 -8.33 1.82 2.90
CA LYS A 39 -8.86 0.97 1.83
C LYS A 39 -8.10 1.17 0.52
N GLU A 40 -7.91 2.42 0.09
CA GLU A 40 -7.18 2.74 -1.14
C GLU A 40 -5.74 2.18 -1.11
N LYS A 41 -5.05 2.32 0.02
CA LYS A 41 -3.67 1.84 0.19
C LYS A 41 -3.59 0.31 0.18
N LYS A 42 -4.54 -0.38 0.80
CA LYS A 42 -4.63 -1.85 0.75
C LYS A 42 -4.93 -2.36 -0.65
N GLU A 43 -5.87 -1.75 -1.36
CA GLU A 43 -6.17 -2.10 -2.75
C GLU A 43 -4.96 -1.90 -3.67
N TYR A 44 -4.15 -0.87 -3.43
CA TYR A 44 -2.91 -0.65 -4.16
C TYR A 44 -1.86 -1.75 -3.88
N LEU A 45 -1.65 -2.13 -2.62
CA LEU A 45 -0.75 -3.23 -2.25
C LEU A 45 -1.18 -4.56 -2.89
N GLU A 46 -2.47 -4.88 -2.86
CA GLU A 46 -3.00 -6.09 -3.50
C GLU A 46 -2.75 -6.12 -5.02
N LYS A 47 -2.81 -4.96 -5.70
CA LYS A 47 -2.49 -4.85 -7.12
C LYS A 47 -1.00 -5.12 -7.37
N LEU A 48 -0.13 -4.51 -6.57
CA LEU A 48 1.32 -4.72 -6.69
C LEU A 48 1.70 -6.20 -6.50
N GLU A 49 1.09 -6.90 -5.54
CA GLU A 49 1.34 -8.34 -5.34
C GLU A 49 0.83 -9.21 -6.51
N LYS A 50 -0.28 -8.83 -7.13
CA LYS A 50 -0.82 -9.55 -8.31
C LYS A 50 0.06 -9.37 -9.53
N ASP A 51 0.58 -8.15 -9.74
CA ASP A 51 1.47 -7.86 -10.86
C ASP A 51 2.79 -8.63 -10.71
N GLU A 52 3.33 -8.73 -9.51
CA GLU A 52 4.52 -9.54 -9.20
C GLU A 52 4.30 -11.03 -9.50
N LYS A 53 3.19 -11.62 -9.03
CA LYS A 53 2.83 -13.03 -9.29
C LYS A 53 2.51 -13.31 -10.76
N GLY A 54 1.95 -12.34 -11.47
CA GLY A 54 1.63 -12.43 -12.90
C GLY A 54 2.88 -12.49 -13.77
N VAL A 55 3.91 -11.72 -13.42
CA VAL A 55 5.23 -11.77 -14.09
C VAL A 55 5.95 -13.08 -13.78
N GLU A 56 5.88 -13.58 -12.55
CA GLU A 56 6.49 -14.84 -12.14
C GLU A 56 5.87 -16.06 -12.88
N SER A 57 4.55 -16.01 -13.14
CA SER A 57 3.83 -17.05 -13.89
C SER A 57 4.12 -17.07 -15.40
N LEU A 58 4.64 -15.97 -15.98
CA LEU A 58 5.02 -15.88 -17.40
C LEU A 58 6.49 -16.26 -17.67
N LEU A 59 7.27 -16.45 -16.61
CA LEU A 59 8.70 -16.80 -16.66
C LEU A 59 9.00 -18.27 -16.31
N LEU A 60 7.96 -19.07 -16.04
CA LEU A 60 7.99 -20.53 -15.80
C LEU A 60 7.41 -21.29 -16.99
#